data_AF-A0A6G3X7T3-F1
#
_entry.id   AF-A0A6G3X7T3-F1
#
_cell.length_a   1.000
_cell.length_b   1.000
_cell.length_c   1.000
_cell.angle_alpha   90.00
_cell.angle_beta   90.00
_cell.angle_gamma   90.00
#
_symmetry.space_group_name_H-M   'P 1'
#
loop_
_entity.id
_entity.type
_entity.pdbx_description
1 polymer ?
#
loop_
_entity_poly.entity_id
_entity_poly.type
_entity_poly.pdbx_seq_one_letter_code
_entity_poly.pdbx_strand_id
1 'polypeptide(L)'
;MMFSAGMGIGLMFYGVSEPLAHFRTPPPGTDPADSAEAMQTAMATTLFHWTLHPWAIYAVVGLAIAYSAYRRRRRQTISAVFVPLIGERHAYGGFGRFIDILAIFATLFGSAASLGLGALQIGSGFQELNWMEKTGTGLLIAIIAVLTVCFVLSA
;
A
#
# COMPACT_ATOMS: atom_id res chain seq x y z
N MET A 1 10.41 10.66 -10.06
CA MET A 1 9.04 10.30 -9.67
C MET A 1 8.88 8.86 -9.17
N MET A 2 9.67 7.87 -9.60
CA MET A 2 9.48 6.47 -9.13
C MET A 2 9.87 6.23 -7.66
N PHE A 3 11.01 6.77 -7.19
CA PHE A 3 11.40 6.65 -5.77
C PHE A 3 10.38 7.28 -4.81
N SER A 4 9.80 8.42 -5.16
CA SER A 4 8.78 9.09 -4.35
C SER A 4 7.44 8.32 -4.33
N ALA A 5 7.13 7.53 -5.36
CA ALA A 5 5.93 6.69 -5.37
C ALA A 5 6.05 5.46 -4.45
N GLY A 6 7.28 4.99 -4.22
CA GLY A 6 7.57 3.83 -3.36
C GLY A 6 7.72 4.16 -1.87
N MET A 7 8.10 5.41 -1.55
CA MET A 7 8.29 5.87 -0.16
C MET A 7 6.96 6.23 0.51
N GLY A 8 6.17 5.21 0.83
CA GLY A 8 4.92 5.34 1.59
C GLY A 8 5.07 5.14 3.10
N ILE A 9 3.96 5.35 3.83
CA ILE A 9 3.84 5.07 5.27
C ILE A 9 4.26 3.63 5.60
N GLY A 10 4.03 2.69 4.69
CA GLY A 10 4.45 1.30 4.84
C GLY A 10 5.94 1.12 5.17
N LEU A 11 6.84 1.84 4.46
CA LEU A 11 8.28 1.77 4.75
C LEU A 11 8.62 2.43 6.10
N MET A 12 7.91 3.50 6.48
CA MET A 12 8.10 4.12 7.79
C MET A 12 7.63 3.24 8.95
N PHE A 13 6.56 2.46 8.74
CA PHE A 13 5.95 1.62 9.76
C PHE A 13 6.67 0.27 9.87
N TYR A 14 6.88 -0.40 8.74
CA TYR A 14 7.43 -1.75 8.67
C TYR A 14 8.94 -1.81 8.45
N GLY A 15 9.58 -0.74 7.98
CA GLY A 15 11.00 -0.76 7.62
C GLY A 15 11.94 -1.16 8.76
N VAL A 16 11.57 -0.84 10.01
CA VAL A 16 12.31 -1.29 11.20
C VAL A 16 11.63 -2.49 11.87
N SER A 17 10.30 -2.46 11.98
CA SER A 17 9.57 -3.43 12.79
C SER A 17 9.54 -4.83 12.17
N GLU A 18 9.42 -4.95 10.85
CA GLU A 18 9.32 -6.23 10.15
C GLU A 18 10.62 -7.06 10.20
N PRO A 19 11.80 -6.55 9.81
CA PRO A 19 13.04 -7.34 9.90
C PRO A 19 13.37 -7.69 11.36
N LEU A 20 13.08 -6.80 12.32
CA LEU A 20 13.28 -7.10 13.74
C LEU A 20 12.32 -8.18 14.24
N ALA A 21 11.06 -8.15 13.79
CA ALA A 21 10.07 -9.17 14.12
C ALA A 21 10.48 -10.53 13.56
N HIS A 22 10.89 -10.59 12.29
CA HIS A 22 11.38 -11.83 11.67
C HIS A 22 12.67 -12.35 12.30
N PHE A 23 13.54 -11.46 12.78
CA PHE A 23 14.74 -11.87 13.50
C PHE A 23 14.41 -12.52 14.86
N ARG A 24 13.45 -11.94 15.60
CA ARG A 24 13.04 -12.47 16.93
C ARG A 24 12.13 -13.69 16.83
N THR A 25 11.25 -13.71 15.84
CA THR A 25 10.29 -14.78 15.57
C THR A 25 10.46 -15.17 14.11
N PRO A 26 11.34 -16.13 13.82
CA PRO A 26 11.63 -16.57 12.46
C PRO A 26 10.36 -16.91 11.67
N PRO A 27 10.30 -16.57 10.37
CA PRO A 27 9.22 -16.98 9.50
C PRO A 27 8.97 -18.50 9.55
N PRO A 28 7.71 -18.97 9.44
CA PRO A 28 7.41 -20.39 9.45
C PRO A 28 8.19 -21.17 8.38
N GLY A 29 8.71 -22.34 8.75
CA GLY A 29 9.54 -23.15 7.86
C GLY A 29 10.97 -22.65 7.70
N THR A 30 11.40 -21.70 8.53
CA THR A 30 12.79 -21.29 8.68
C THR A 30 13.24 -21.63 10.10
N ASP A 31 14.19 -22.56 10.23
CA ASP A 31 14.73 -23.01 11.53
C ASP A 31 16.21 -22.59 11.61
N PRO A 32 16.50 -21.28 11.75
CA PRO A 32 17.87 -20.79 11.74
C PRO A 32 18.68 -21.36 12.91
N ALA A 33 19.86 -21.88 12.62
CA ALA A 33 20.73 -22.53 13.61
C ALA A 33 21.45 -21.51 14.51
N ASP A 34 21.66 -20.29 14.02
CA ASP A 34 22.34 -19.21 14.75
C ASP A 34 21.78 -17.82 14.41
N SER A 35 22.35 -16.80 15.07
CA SER A 35 21.96 -15.40 14.86
C SER A 35 22.30 -14.88 13.47
N ALA A 36 23.35 -15.40 12.82
CA ALA A 36 23.72 -14.95 11.49
C ALA A 36 22.70 -15.44 10.46
N GLU A 37 22.27 -16.69 10.55
CA GLU A 37 21.23 -17.27 9.71
C GLU A 37 19.87 -16.61 9.97
N ALA A 38 19.52 -16.32 11.23
CA ALA A 38 18.31 -15.60 11.58
C ALA A 38 18.28 -14.20 10.94
N MET A 39 19.42 -13.49 10.91
CA MET A 39 19.53 -12.18 10.26
C MET A 39 19.37 -12.26 8.75
N GLN A 40 20.01 -13.25 8.10
CA GLN A 40 19.88 -13.46 6.66
C GLN A 40 18.42 -13.75 6.28
N THR A 41 17.78 -14.67 7.00
CA THR A 41 16.38 -15.03 6.77
C THR A 41 15.45 -13.82 6.96
N ALA A 42 15.61 -13.07 8.06
CA ALA A 42 14.79 -11.90 8.33
C ALA A 42 14.87 -10.83 7.23
N MET A 43 16.09 -10.52 6.78
CA MET A 43 16.32 -9.56 5.70
C MET A 43 15.80 -10.08 4.36
N ALA A 44 16.02 -11.36 4.05
CA ALA A 44 15.53 -11.97 2.82
C ALA A 44 14.00 -11.92 2.73
N THR A 45 13.29 -12.25 3.81
CA THR A 45 11.82 -12.17 3.87
C THR A 45 11.32 -10.73 3.75
N THR A 46 11.96 -9.78 4.43
CA THR A 46 11.60 -8.36 4.32
C THR A 46 11.81 -7.86 2.89
N LEU A 47 12.94 -8.18 2.25
CA LEU A 47 13.20 -7.82 0.85
C LEU A 47 12.19 -8.47 -0.09
N PHE A 48 11.78 -9.72 0.16
CA PHE A 48 10.76 -10.40 -0.62
C PHE A 48 9.43 -9.64 -0.62
N HIS A 49 9.00 -9.11 0.54
CA HIS A 49 7.76 -8.34 0.67
C HIS A 49 7.82 -6.94 0.04
N TRP A 50 8.98 -6.27 0.02
CA TRP A 50 9.09 -4.85 -0.34
C TRP A 50 9.78 -4.56 -1.68
N THR A 51 10.29 -5.57 -2.37
CA THR A 51 10.99 -5.41 -3.66
C THR A 51 10.18 -5.97 -4.83
N LEU A 52 10.67 -6.97 -5.55
CA LEU A 52 10.15 -7.31 -6.88
C LEU A 52 8.66 -7.68 -6.89
N HIS A 53 8.15 -8.32 -5.84
CA HIS A 53 6.76 -8.79 -5.78
C HIS A 53 5.71 -7.65 -5.88
N PRO A 54 5.65 -6.69 -4.92
CA PRO A 54 4.67 -5.60 -5.02
C PRO A 54 4.90 -4.72 -6.25
N TRP A 55 6.17 -4.47 -6.61
CA TRP A 55 6.49 -3.62 -7.74
C TRP A 55 6.12 -4.25 -9.09
N ALA A 56 6.19 -5.58 -9.22
CA ALA A 56 5.72 -6.28 -10.42
C ALA A 56 4.20 -6.12 -10.61
N ILE A 57 3.42 -6.16 -9.52
CA ILE A 57 1.97 -5.93 -9.57
C ILE A 57 1.68 -4.53 -10.10
N TYR A 58 2.36 -3.51 -9.59
CA TYR A 58 2.22 -2.13 -10.07
C TYR A 58 2.67 -1.98 -11.53
N ALA A 59 3.76 -2.63 -11.93
CA ALA A 59 4.26 -2.58 -13.30
C ALA A 59 3.26 -3.17 -14.29
N VAL A 60 2.64 -4.32 -13.97
CA VAL A 60 1.63 -4.95 -14.82
C VAL A 60 0.42 -4.04 -15.00
N VAL A 61 -0.16 -3.53 -13.91
CA VAL A 61 -1.34 -2.66 -13.97
C VAL A 61 -1.01 -1.33 -14.65
N GLY A 62 0.10 -0.71 -14.27
CA GLY A 62 0.55 0.57 -14.84
C GLY A 62 0.81 0.47 -16.34
N LEU A 63 1.47 -0.60 -16.80
CA LEU A 63 1.70 -0.84 -18.23
C LEU A 63 0.37 -1.06 -18.98
N ALA A 64 -0.56 -1.82 -18.40
CA ALA A 64 -1.83 -2.11 -19.02
C ALA A 64 -2.68 -0.84 -19.23
N ILE A 65 -2.73 0.04 -18.22
CA ILE A 65 -3.40 1.34 -18.31
C ILE A 65 -2.67 2.25 -19.31
N ALA A 66 -1.34 2.37 -19.21
CA ALA A 66 -0.55 3.22 -20.09
C ALA A 66 -0.69 2.82 -21.56
N TYR A 67 -0.64 1.52 -21.86
CA TYR A 67 -0.85 1.02 -23.22
C TYR A 67 -2.28 1.30 -23.72
N SER A 68 -3.30 1.04 -22.88
CA SER A 68 -4.70 1.30 -23.23
C SER A 68 -4.96 2.78 -23.53
N ALA A 69 -4.45 3.66 -22.67
CA ALA A 69 -4.65 5.10 -22.77
C ALA A 69 -3.81 5.74 -23.89
N TYR A 70 -2.49 5.51 -23.90
CA TYR A 70 -1.59 6.24 -24.80
C TYR A 70 -1.45 5.57 -26.17
N ARG A 71 -1.35 4.25 -26.23
CA ARG A 71 -1.15 3.54 -27.51
C ARG A 71 -2.47 3.27 -28.23
N ARG A 72 -3.53 2.94 -27.48
CA ARG A 72 -4.86 2.64 -28.05
C ARG A 72 -5.84 3.80 -27.98
N ARG A 73 -5.46 4.94 -27.36
CA ARG A 73 -6.31 6.14 -27.24
C ARG A 73 -7.68 5.87 -26.61
N ARG A 74 -7.75 4.91 -25.68
CA ARG A 74 -8.97 4.58 -24.92
C ARG A 74 -9.09 5.48 -23.69
N ARG A 75 -10.27 5.46 -23.06
CA ARG A 75 -10.51 6.16 -21.78
C ARG A 75 -9.55 5.61 -20.71
N GLN A 76 -9.10 6.48 -19.80
CA GLN A 76 -8.27 6.09 -18.65
C GLN A 76 -9.11 5.44 -17.54
N THR A 77 -9.73 4.30 -17.83
CA THR A 77 -10.47 3.48 -16.86
C THR A 77 -9.86 2.09 -16.77
N ILE A 78 -10.05 1.40 -15.63
CA ILE A 78 -9.57 0.03 -15.47
C ILE A 78 -10.33 -0.90 -16.42
N SER A 79 -11.64 -0.69 -16.56
CA SER A 79 -12.49 -1.40 -17.52
C SER A 79 -11.98 -1.33 -18.97
N ALA A 80 -11.41 -0.19 -19.40
CA ALA A 80 -10.89 -0.02 -20.76
C ALA A 80 -9.67 -0.91 -21.05
N VAL A 81 -8.93 -1.33 -20.02
CA VAL A 81 -7.82 -2.30 -20.15
C VAL A 81 -8.34 -3.66 -20.62
N PHE A 82 -9.56 -4.03 -20.22
CA PHE A 82 -10.16 -5.33 -20.54
C PHE A 82 -10.85 -5.39 -21.91
N VAL A 83 -10.96 -4.28 -22.65
CA VAL A 83 -11.51 -4.26 -24.02
C VAL A 83 -11.01 -5.38 -24.94
N PRO A 84 -9.72 -5.75 -25.01
CA PRO A 84 -9.27 -6.83 -25.91
C PRO A 84 -9.77 -8.22 -25.48
N LEU A 85 -10.24 -8.40 -24.24
CA LEU A 85 -10.73 -9.67 -23.71
C LEU A 85 -12.26 -9.75 -23.74
N ILE A 86 -12.95 -8.68 -23.35
CA ILE A 86 -14.42 -8.67 -23.19
C ILE A 86 -15.15 -7.87 -24.28
N GLY A 87 -14.41 -7.21 -25.18
CA GLY A 87 -14.95 -6.34 -26.22
C GLY A 87 -15.40 -4.97 -25.70
N GLU A 88 -15.56 -4.01 -26.62
CA GLU A 88 -15.93 -2.63 -26.28
C GLU A 88 -17.31 -2.51 -25.63
N ARG A 89 -18.28 -3.31 -26.10
CA ARG A 89 -19.66 -3.26 -25.58
C ARG A 89 -19.74 -3.60 -24.10
N HIS A 90 -18.99 -4.60 -23.62
CA HIS A 90 -19.00 -4.99 -22.21
C HIS A 90 -18.10 -4.08 -21.37
N ALA A 91 -16.94 -3.69 -21.90
CA ALA A 91 -16.00 -2.80 -21.22
C ALA A 91 -16.57 -1.40 -20.97
N TYR A 92 -17.44 -0.89 -21.85
CA TYR A 92 -18.12 0.39 -21.64
C TYR A 92 -19.57 0.25 -21.15
N GLY A 93 -20.04 -0.98 -20.95
CA GLY A 93 -21.36 -1.31 -20.43
C GLY A 93 -21.40 -1.52 -18.92
N GLY A 94 -22.45 -2.20 -18.44
CA GLY A 94 -22.64 -2.47 -17.01
C GLY A 94 -21.51 -3.30 -16.39
N PHE A 95 -20.96 -4.26 -17.13
CA PHE A 95 -19.86 -5.10 -16.65
C PHE A 95 -18.56 -4.31 -16.45
N GLY A 96 -18.22 -3.41 -17.38
CA GLY A 96 -17.08 -2.50 -17.20
C GLY A 96 -17.25 -1.58 -16.00
N ARG A 97 -18.45 -1.04 -15.78
CA ARG A 97 -18.74 -0.23 -14.59
C ARG A 97 -18.54 -1.02 -13.29
N PHE A 98 -18.89 -2.30 -13.27
CA PHE A 98 -18.63 -3.17 -12.12
C PHE A 98 -17.12 -3.30 -11.84
N ILE A 99 -16.29 -3.51 -12.87
CA ILE A 99 -14.82 -3.53 -12.71
C ILE A 99 -14.30 -2.22 -12.14
N ASP A 100 -14.77 -1.08 -12.66
CA ASP A 100 -14.33 0.24 -12.18
C ASP A 100 -14.77 0.47 -10.72
N ILE A 101 -15.96 0.02 -10.32
CA ILE A 101 -16.42 0.07 -8.92
C ILE A 101 -15.50 -0.74 -8.01
N LEU A 102 -15.13 -1.96 -8.41
CA LEU A 102 -14.19 -2.77 -7.62
C LEU A 102 -12.83 -2.09 -7.48
N ALA A 103 -12.33 -1.45 -8.54
CA ALA A 103 -11.09 -0.69 -8.50
C ALA A 103 -11.16 0.50 -7.53
N ILE A 104 -12.31 1.20 -7.48
CA ILE A 104 -12.55 2.28 -6.50
C ILE A 104 -12.52 1.72 -5.08
N PHE A 105 -13.21 0.62 -4.80
CA PHE A 105 -13.19 -0.01 -3.48
C PHE A 105 -11.79 -0.47 -3.07
N ALA A 106 -11.06 -1.14 -3.97
CA ALA A 106 -9.70 -1.57 -3.72
C ALA A 106 -8.77 -0.39 -3.36
N THR A 107 -8.88 0.71 -4.11
CA THR A 107 -8.13 1.94 -3.85
C THR A 107 -8.52 2.55 -2.51
N LEU A 108 -9.82 2.65 -2.22
CA LEU A 108 -10.35 3.19 -0.96
C LEU A 108 -9.79 2.44 0.26
N PHE A 109 -9.89 1.11 0.26
CA PHE A 109 -9.41 0.30 1.39
C PHE A 109 -7.88 0.31 1.51
N GLY A 110 -7.15 0.32 0.38
CA GLY A 110 -5.69 0.46 0.39
C GLY A 110 -5.24 1.78 1.01
N SER A 111 -5.86 2.89 0.61
CA SER A 111 -5.58 4.22 1.18
C SER A 111 -5.97 4.30 2.66
N ALA A 112 -7.13 3.74 3.05
CA ALA A 112 -7.59 3.73 4.44
C ALA A 112 -6.65 2.95 5.38
N ALA A 113 -6.15 1.79 4.93
CA ALA A 113 -5.20 1.00 5.71
C ALA A 113 -3.88 1.78 5.94
N SER A 114 -3.34 2.41 4.89
CA SER A 114 -2.14 3.25 4.98
C SER A 114 -2.33 4.44 5.93
N LEU A 115 -3.48 5.13 5.84
CA LEU A 115 -3.82 6.25 6.73
C LEU A 115 -3.95 5.80 8.20
N GLY A 116 -4.57 4.64 8.44
CA GLY A 116 -4.71 4.06 9.77
C GLY A 116 -3.35 3.73 10.41
N LEU A 117 -2.44 3.09 9.66
CA LEU A 117 -1.08 2.83 10.11
C LEU A 117 -0.33 4.13 10.44
N GLY A 118 -0.48 5.16 9.59
CA GLY A 118 0.12 6.48 9.83
C GLY A 118 -0.41 7.14 11.10
N ALA A 119 -1.72 7.08 11.34
CA ALA A 119 -2.33 7.62 12.55
C ALA A 119 -1.85 6.91 13.81
N LEU A 120 -1.73 5.58 13.77
CA LEU A 120 -1.16 4.80 14.87
C LEU A 120 0.30 5.17 15.15
N GLN A 121 1.12 5.30 14.10
CA GLN A 121 2.53 5.65 14.25
C GLN A 121 2.72 7.07 14.82
N ILE A 122 1.94 8.04 14.35
CA ILE A 122 1.94 9.40 14.91
C ILE A 122 1.47 9.37 16.37
N GLY A 123 0.39 8.62 16.65
CA GLY A 123 -0.13 8.44 18.01
C GLY A 123 0.95 7.92 18.96
N SER A 124 1.64 6.84 18.62
CA SER A 124 2.76 6.32 19.42
C SER A 124 3.86 7.36 19.62
N GLY A 125 4.17 8.17 18.60
CA GLY A 125 5.12 9.28 18.71
C GLY A 125 4.76 10.30 19.80
N PHE A 126 3.47 10.58 20.04
CA PHE A 126 3.04 11.48 21.12
C PHE A 126 3.33 10.91 22.52
N GLN A 127 3.26 9.59 22.69
CA GLN A 127 3.61 8.94 23.95
C GLN A 127 5.12 8.97 24.18
N GLU A 128 5.91 8.64 23.16
CA GLU A 128 7.38 8.64 23.24
C GLU A 128 7.94 10.05 23.55
N LEU A 129 7.28 11.10 23.07
CA LEU A 129 7.64 12.50 23.35
C LEU A 129 7.15 13.01 24.71
N ASN A 130 6.46 12.19 25.51
CA ASN A 130 5.80 12.57 26.76
C ASN A 130 4.81 13.73 26.62
N TRP A 131 4.20 13.89 25.44
CA TRP A 131 3.16 14.90 25.21
C TRP A 131 1.79 14.46 25.72
N MET A 132 1.56 13.14 25.79
CA MET A 132 0.38 12.52 26.39
C MET A 132 0.71 11.15 26.97
N GLU A 133 0.20 10.84 28.18
CA GLU A 133 0.40 9.54 28.84
C GLU A 133 -0.37 8.39 28.17
N LYS A 134 -1.51 8.68 27.51
CA LYS A 134 -2.33 7.68 26.83
C LYS A 134 -2.84 8.20 25.49
N THR A 135 -2.64 7.41 24.43
CA THR A 135 -3.28 7.67 23.13
C THR A 135 -4.65 7.01 23.13
N GLY A 136 -5.68 7.81 23.38
CA GLY A 136 -7.06 7.35 23.24
C GLY A 136 -7.53 7.38 21.78
N THR A 137 -8.63 6.69 21.49
CA THR A 137 -9.30 6.72 20.18
C THR A 137 -9.59 8.14 19.69
N GLY A 138 -9.89 9.08 20.61
CA GLY A 138 -10.12 10.48 20.28
C GLY A 138 -8.94 11.16 19.59
N LEU A 139 -7.71 10.86 20.00
CA LEU A 139 -6.50 11.40 19.36
C LEU A 139 -6.32 10.83 17.95
N LEU A 140 -6.52 9.52 17.76
CA LEU A 140 -6.41 8.89 16.45
C LEU A 140 -7.43 9.47 15.46
N ILE A 141 -8.69 9.67 15.92
CA ILE A 141 -9.73 10.33 15.13
C ILE A 141 -9.30 11.76 14.76
N ALA A 142 -8.73 12.52 15.71
CA ALA A 142 -8.25 13.87 15.46
C ALA A 142 -7.11 13.91 14.42
N ILE A 143 -6.13 13.01 14.54
CA ILE A 143 -5.01 12.89 13.57
C ILE A 143 -5.56 12.58 12.17
N ILE A 144 -6.45 11.59 12.05
CA ILE A 144 -7.07 11.21 10.77
C ILE A 144 -7.86 12.38 10.18
N ALA A 145 -8.64 13.10 10.99
CA ALA A 145 -9.42 14.24 10.55
C ALA A 145 -8.52 15.37 10.01
N VAL A 146 -7.46 15.72 10.74
CA VAL A 146 -6.50 16.75 10.31
C VAL A 146 -5.81 16.35 9.01
N LEU A 147 -5.27 15.12 8.92
CA LEU A 147 -4.62 14.63 7.69
C LEU A 147 -5.58 14.62 6.50
N THR A 148 -6.84 14.25 6.74
CA THR A 148 -7.89 14.25 5.70
C THR A 148 -8.19 15.67 5.22
N VAL A 149 -8.33 16.63 6.14
CA VAL A 149 -8.54 18.06 5.78
C VAL A 149 -7.36 18.59 4.98
N CYS A 150 -6.12 18.33 5.41
CA CYS A 150 -4.92 18.72 4.68
C CYS A 150 -4.89 18.12 3.27
N PHE A 151 -5.23 16.83 3.13
CA PHE A 151 -5.30 16.16 1.83
C PHE A 151 -6.36 16.81 0.92
N VAL A 152 -7.58 17.04 1.42
CA VAL A 152 -8.68 17.65 0.65
C VAL A 152 -8.34 19.08 0.22
N LEU A 153 -7.68 19.87 1.07
CA LEU A 153 -7.26 21.24 0.71
C LEU A 153 -6.13 21.27 -0.33
N SER A 154 -5.35 20.19 -0.43
CA SER A 154 -4.24 20.09 -1.39
C SER A 154 -4.63 19.49 -2.75
N ALA A 155 -5.78 18.81 -2.80
CA ALA A 155 -6.28 18.10 -3.98
C ALA A 155 -7.05 19.02 -4.94
#